data_AF-A0A966SVY7-F1
#
_entry.id   AF-A0A966SVY7-F1
#
_cell.length_a   1.000
_cell.length_b   1.000
_cell.length_c   1.000
_cell.angle_alpha   90.00
_cell.angle_beta   90.00
_cell.angle_gamma   90.00
#
_symmetry.space_group_name_H-M   'P 1'
#
loop_
_entity.id
_entity.type
_entity.pdbx_description
1 polymer ?
#
loop_
_entity_poly.entity_id
_entity_poly.type
_entity_poly.pdbx_seq_one_letter_code
_entity_poly.pdbx_strand_id
1 'polypeptide(L)'
;GIVTVIGGIRVLRESRDSSVHLPSPVGVVLIASAAGALSYGVVGSSAVGWTSTRTISLLLSGLALLALFIAHQRRSGAPTLDLELFALRDFRWGNFAMFSFSLSFIAMNFGLILFLVEAWGWSVLKAGFGVAPGAATAALLAPRFGALAGKIGQRPLIATGGLLFAASGLYRLAFLGTEVNYVVDFAIPLAFSAVAVALIFPQATSATAQALPADRIGVGGATTQAIRQFGGSMGVAITIAFLSKDALRNDSVAGFDHIWIVVVVGGVITTLFSLLLQRKAR
;
A
#
# COMPACT_ATOMS: atom_id res chain seq x y z
N GLY A 1 18.81 0.93 14.03
CA GLY A 1 18.64 2.27 14.61
C GLY A 1 19.94 3.04 14.55
N ILE A 2 20.75 2.98 15.60
CA ILE A 2 22.00 3.77 15.74
C ILE A 2 23.01 3.46 14.62
N VAL A 3 23.24 2.20 14.28
CA VAL A 3 24.14 1.81 13.17
C VAL A 3 23.69 2.41 11.83
N THR A 4 22.39 2.42 11.56
CA THR A 4 21.81 3.02 10.34
C THR A 4 22.02 4.53 10.31
N VAL A 5 21.87 5.21 11.46
CA VAL A 5 22.08 6.65 11.59
C VAL A 5 23.56 7.00 11.38
N ILE A 6 24.47 6.30 12.06
CA ILE A 6 25.92 6.53 11.93
C ILE A 6 26.41 6.23 10.51
N GLY A 7 25.94 5.11 9.92
CA GLY A 7 26.25 4.77 8.54
C GLY A 7 25.69 5.79 7.54
N GLY A 8 24.46 6.26 7.78
CA GLY A 8 23.81 7.29 6.96
C GLY A 8 24.61 8.60 6.94
N ILE A 9 25.00 9.13 8.11
CA ILE A 9 25.77 10.37 8.21
C ILE A 9 27.12 10.28 7.49
N ARG A 10 27.76 9.10 7.50
CA ARG A 10 29.09 8.92 6.89
C ARG A 10 29.06 8.66 5.39
N VAL A 11 28.00 8.05 4.88
CA VAL A 11 27.94 7.54 3.48
C VAL A 11 27.02 8.38 2.60
N LEU A 12 25.96 8.98 3.15
CA LEU A 12 25.00 9.75 2.37
C LEU A 12 25.47 11.19 2.24
N ARG A 13 25.72 11.64 1.00
CA ARG A 13 25.82 13.05 0.69
C ARG A 13 24.43 13.66 0.65
N GLU A 14 24.18 14.63 1.52
CA GLU A 14 22.91 15.33 1.61
C GLU A 14 22.69 16.15 0.32
N SER A 15 21.64 15.84 -0.43
CA SER A 15 21.24 16.64 -1.59
C SER A 15 20.55 17.89 -1.08
N ARG A 16 21.28 19.00 -1.04
CA ARG A 16 20.73 20.34 -0.77
C ARG A 16 20.43 21.01 -2.10
N ASP A 17 19.15 21.15 -2.39
CA ASP A 17 18.69 22.03 -3.46
C ASP A 17 18.33 23.39 -2.84
N SER A 18 19.16 24.40 -3.15
CA SER A 18 19.01 25.78 -2.68
C SER A 18 17.85 26.54 -3.34
N SER A 19 17.16 25.93 -4.30
CA SER A 19 16.01 26.52 -5.01
C SER A 19 14.64 26.10 -4.43
N VAL A 20 14.62 25.17 -3.47
CA VAL A 20 13.38 24.61 -2.91
C VAL A 20 12.71 25.62 -1.99
N HIS A 21 11.57 26.14 -2.44
CA HIS A 21 10.70 26.96 -1.62
C HIS A 21 9.93 26.07 -0.63
N LEU A 22 9.71 26.59 0.59
CA LEU A 22 8.93 25.87 1.59
C LEU A 22 7.55 25.51 1.02
N PRO A 23 7.08 24.26 1.21
CA PRO A 23 5.77 23.84 0.72
C PRO A 23 4.68 24.75 1.31
N SER A 24 3.71 25.16 0.48
CA SER A 24 2.57 25.97 0.93
C SER A 24 1.93 25.39 2.20
N PRO A 25 1.94 26.10 3.34
CA PRO A 25 1.37 25.60 4.60
C PRO A 25 -0.11 25.22 4.46
N VAL A 26 -0.86 25.95 3.64
CA VAL A 26 -2.26 25.66 3.31
C VAL A 26 -2.39 24.30 2.63
N GLY A 27 -1.51 23.99 1.68
CA GLY A 27 -1.48 22.69 1.01
C GLY A 27 -1.22 21.55 1.99
N VAL A 28 -0.28 21.73 2.92
CA VAL A 28 0.04 20.75 3.97
C VAL A 28 -1.16 20.50 4.89
N VAL A 29 -1.82 21.58 5.35
CA VAL A 29 -3.00 21.45 6.22
C VAL A 29 -4.15 20.76 5.49
N LEU A 30 -4.40 21.11 4.23
CA LEU A 30 -5.47 20.50 3.42
C LEU A 30 -5.27 19.00 3.24
N ILE A 31 -4.06 18.55 2.84
CA ILE A 31 -3.80 17.13 2.63
C ILE A 31 -3.80 16.34 3.95
N ALA A 32 -3.25 16.92 5.02
CA ALA A 32 -3.28 16.29 6.35
C ALA A 32 -4.71 16.14 6.87
N SER A 33 -5.54 17.18 6.70
CA SER A 33 -6.95 17.16 7.10
C SER A 33 -7.78 16.20 6.25
N ALA A 34 -7.53 16.16 4.94
CA ALA A 34 -8.19 15.20 4.04
C ALA A 34 -7.86 13.75 4.44
N ALA A 35 -6.57 13.44 4.60
CA ALA A 35 -6.13 12.11 5.02
C ALA A 35 -6.67 11.73 6.41
N GLY A 36 -6.69 12.67 7.35
CA GLY A 36 -7.24 12.50 8.69
C GLY A 36 -8.74 12.24 8.68
N ALA A 37 -9.53 13.07 7.98
CA ALA A 37 -10.98 12.92 7.86
C ALA A 37 -11.38 11.61 7.19
N LEU A 38 -10.71 11.23 6.10
CA LEU A 38 -10.96 9.96 5.41
C LEU A 38 -10.60 8.76 6.30
N SER A 39 -9.42 8.77 6.92
CA SER A 39 -8.99 7.66 7.78
C SER A 39 -9.87 7.53 9.02
N TYR A 40 -10.20 8.65 9.67
CA TYR A 40 -11.07 8.66 10.85
C TYR A 40 -12.51 8.27 10.52
N GLY A 41 -13.04 8.76 9.40
CA GLY A 41 -14.38 8.43 8.92
C GLY A 41 -14.55 6.93 8.72
N VAL A 42 -13.53 6.27 8.16
CA VAL A 42 -13.62 4.82 7.99
C VAL A 42 -13.33 4.05 9.28
N VAL A 43 -12.30 4.38 10.05
CA VAL A 43 -12.04 3.64 11.31
C VAL A 43 -13.25 3.75 12.25
N GLY A 44 -13.87 4.94 12.32
CA GLY A 44 -15.08 5.19 13.10
C GLY A 44 -16.34 4.50 12.57
N SER A 45 -16.39 4.09 11.30
CA SER A 45 -17.57 3.42 10.72
C SER A 45 -17.86 2.07 11.40
N SER A 46 -16.84 1.42 11.98
CA SER A 46 -17.01 0.22 12.80
C SER A 46 -17.91 0.42 14.02
N ALA A 47 -17.92 1.63 14.60
CA ALA A 47 -18.63 1.95 15.83
C ALA A 47 -20.02 2.51 15.56
N VAL A 48 -20.16 3.38 14.54
CA VAL A 48 -21.41 4.10 14.24
C VAL A 48 -22.13 3.63 12.97
N GLY A 49 -21.51 2.76 12.17
CA GLY A 49 -22.06 2.23 10.92
C GLY A 49 -21.76 3.09 9.69
N TRP A 50 -21.69 2.43 8.53
CA TRP A 50 -21.34 3.02 7.23
C TRP A 50 -22.35 4.04 6.70
N THR A 51 -23.63 3.80 6.96
CA THR A 51 -24.74 4.65 6.52
C THR A 51 -25.01 5.81 7.48
N SER A 52 -24.24 5.92 8.57
CA SER A 52 -24.43 7.00 9.54
C SER A 52 -24.07 8.35 8.91
N THR A 53 -24.86 9.38 9.25
CA THR A 53 -24.60 10.76 8.82
C THR A 53 -23.19 11.21 9.20
N ARG A 54 -22.65 10.73 10.34
CA ARG A 54 -21.30 11.02 10.79
C ARG A 54 -20.23 10.44 9.86
N THR A 55 -20.33 9.16 9.51
CA THR A 55 -19.37 8.53 8.58
C THR A 55 -19.45 9.17 7.20
N ILE A 56 -20.64 9.35 6.66
CA ILE A 56 -20.83 9.94 5.32
C ILE A 56 -20.28 11.38 5.29
N SER A 57 -20.58 12.20 6.31
CA SER A 57 -20.07 13.58 6.37
C SER A 57 -18.54 13.66 6.49
N LEU A 58 -17.91 12.76 7.25
CA LEU A 58 -16.44 12.68 7.33
C LEU A 58 -15.81 12.25 5.99
N LEU A 59 -16.42 11.30 5.29
CA LEU A 59 -15.94 10.86 3.98
C LEU A 59 -16.11 11.96 2.92
N LEU A 60 -17.29 12.59 2.85
CA LEU A 60 -17.55 13.68 1.91
C LEU A 60 -16.69 14.91 2.21
N SER A 61 -16.50 15.28 3.48
CA SER A 61 -15.60 16.38 3.84
C SER A 61 -14.14 16.06 3.51
N GLY A 62 -13.70 14.83 3.74
CA GLY A 62 -12.37 14.36 3.33
C GLY A 62 -12.14 14.43 1.81
N LEU A 63 -13.12 14.00 1.01
CA LEU A 63 -13.10 14.12 -0.45
C LEU A 63 -13.12 15.58 -0.91
N ALA A 64 -13.92 16.44 -0.26
CA ALA A 64 -13.97 17.86 -0.55
C ALA A 64 -12.63 18.54 -0.23
N LEU A 65 -12.02 18.23 0.92
CA LEU A 65 -10.68 18.72 1.28
C LEU A 65 -9.60 18.26 0.30
N LEU A 66 -9.70 17.03 -0.22
CA LEU A 66 -8.80 16.53 -1.25
C LEU A 66 -8.99 17.27 -2.58
N ALA A 67 -10.24 17.54 -2.99
CA ALA A 67 -10.53 18.33 -4.18
C ALA A 67 -10.02 19.77 -4.04
N LEU A 68 -10.22 20.39 -2.87
CA LEU A 68 -9.68 21.70 -2.53
C LEU A 68 -8.15 21.71 -2.54
N PHE A 69 -7.52 20.66 -2.01
CA PHE A 69 -6.07 20.48 -2.10
C PHE A 69 -5.61 20.48 -3.55
N ILE A 70 -6.22 19.67 -4.42
CA ILE A 70 -5.86 19.60 -5.85
C ILE A 70 -6.05 20.96 -6.52
N ALA A 71 -7.15 21.66 -6.25
CA ALA A 71 -7.40 23.00 -6.79
C ALA A 71 -6.37 24.03 -6.30
N HIS A 72 -5.99 23.96 -5.02
CA HIS A 72 -4.95 24.79 -4.41
C HIS A 72 -3.57 24.53 -5.04
N GLN A 73 -3.21 23.25 -5.23
CA GLN A 73 -1.94 22.88 -5.86
C GLN A 73 -1.82 23.43 -7.29
N ARG A 74 -2.91 23.41 -8.06
CA ARG A 74 -2.92 23.95 -9.43
C ARG A 74 -2.74 25.47 -9.51
N ARG A 75 -3.00 26.19 -8.42
CA ARG A 75 -2.95 27.67 -8.36
C ARG A 75 -1.76 28.19 -7.54
N SER A 76 -1.09 27.33 -6.78
CA SER A 76 0.02 27.73 -5.90
C SER A 76 1.31 27.91 -6.69
N GLY A 77 2.04 29.00 -6.44
CA GLY A 77 3.38 29.22 -6.99
C GLY A 77 4.47 28.31 -6.39
N ALA A 78 4.19 27.68 -5.24
CA ALA A 78 5.03 26.67 -4.59
C ALA A 78 4.17 25.45 -4.22
N PRO A 79 3.84 24.58 -5.18
CA PRO A 79 3.01 23.41 -4.93
C PRO A 79 3.76 22.40 -4.05
N THR A 80 3.08 21.90 -3.01
CA THR A 80 3.56 20.80 -2.17
C THR A 80 3.54 19.47 -2.89
N LEU A 81 2.66 19.32 -3.90
CA LEU A 81 2.59 18.17 -4.77
C LEU A 81 2.60 18.67 -6.20
N ASP A 82 3.70 18.39 -6.89
CA ASP A 82 3.87 18.74 -8.28
C ASP A 82 3.04 17.79 -9.16
N LEU A 83 1.88 18.28 -9.59
CA LEU A 83 0.94 17.53 -10.42
C LEU A 83 1.50 17.25 -11.82
N GLU A 84 2.49 18.01 -12.29
CA GLU A 84 3.15 17.78 -13.58
C GLU A 84 3.90 16.45 -13.58
N LEU A 85 4.35 15.96 -12.42
CA LEU A 85 4.99 14.66 -12.30
C LEU A 85 4.07 13.51 -12.74
N PHE A 86 2.73 13.67 -12.62
CA PHE A 86 1.77 12.69 -13.12
C PHE A 86 1.58 12.71 -14.64
N ALA A 87 2.15 13.70 -15.35
CA ALA A 87 2.28 13.63 -16.80
C ALA A 87 3.34 12.59 -17.21
N LEU A 88 4.33 12.31 -16.34
CA LEU A 88 5.34 11.29 -16.57
C LEU A 88 4.69 9.91 -16.43
N ARG A 89 4.74 9.15 -17.53
CA ARG A 89 4.04 7.86 -17.65
C ARG A 89 4.38 6.88 -16.53
N ASP A 90 5.66 6.68 -16.27
CA ASP A 90 6.12 5.69 -15.27
C ASP A 90 5.89 6.17 -13.84
N PHE A 91 5.97 7.48 -13.59
CA PHE A 91 5.59 8.05 -12.30
C PHE A 91 4.09 7.83 -12.01
N ARG A 92 3.23 8.13 -13.00
CA ARG A 92 1.77 7.96 -12.86
C ARG A 92 1.37 6.51 -12.63
N TRP A 93 1.75 5.61 -13.53
CA TRP A 93 1.34 4.20 -13.44
C TRP A 93 2.05 3.46 -12.32
N GLY A 94 3.30 3.82 -11.99
CA GLY A 94 4.02 3.30 -10.83
C GLY A 94 3.32 3.66 -9.52
N ASN A 95 2.84 4.90 -9.40
CA ASN A 95 2.07 5.34 -8.23
C ASN A 95 0.68 4.69 -8.13
N PHE A 96 -0.03 4.49 -9.25
CA PHE A 96 -1.31 3.76 -9.22
C PHE A 96 -1.13 2.28 -8.86
N ALA A 97 -0.08 1.63 -9.37
CA ALA A 97 0.29 0.28 -8.94
C ALA A 97 0.64 0.24 -7.44
N MET A 98 1.43 1.21 -6.96
CA MET A 98 1.79 1.34 -5.54
C MET A 98 0.55 1.54 -4.66
N PHE A 99 -0.38 2.41 -5.05
CA PHE A 99 -1.62 2.67 -4.33
C PHE A 99 -2.47 1.40 -4.21
N SER A 100 -2.77 0.76 -5.34
CA SER A 100 -3.59 -0.47 -5.39
C SER A 100 -2.98 -1.58 -4.56
N PHE A 101 -1.67 -1.79 -4.70
CA PHE A 101 -0.96 -2.82 -3.94
C PHE A 101 -0.96 -2.50 -2.44
N SER A 102 -0.67 -1.26 -2.05
CA SER A 102 -0.57 -0.88 -0.63
C SER A 102 -1.90 -0.99 0.09
N LEU A 103 -2.99 -0.60 -0.57
CA LEU A 103 -4.35 -0.80 -0.07
C LEU A 103 -4.62 -2.27 0.18
N SER A 104 -4.38 -3.10 -0.81
CA SER A 104 -4.72 -4.53 -0.76
C SER A 104 -3.79 -5.29 0.19
N PHE A 105 -2.52 -4.91 0.25
CA PHE A 105 -1.53 -5.47 1.17
C PHE A 105 -1.85 -5.14 2.63
N ILE A 106 -2.22 -3.89 2.94
CA ILE A 106 -2.60 -3.54 4.32
C ILE A 106 -3.93 -4.20 4.68
N ALA A 107 -4.90 -4.24 3.75
CA ALA A 107 -6.16 -4.93 3.97
C ALA A 107 -5.93 -6.41 4.32
N MET A 108 -5.07 -7.09 3.55
CA MET A 108 -4.62 -8.45 3.77
C MET A 108 -3.95 -8.63 5.12
N ASN A 109 -2.96 -7.81 5.46
CA ASN A 109 -2.15 -8.01 6.66
C ASN A 109 -2.97 -7.78 7.93
N PHE A 110 -3.79 -6.73 7.93
CA PHE A 110 -4.69 -6.45 9.04
C PHE A 110 -5.77 -7.53 9.18
N GLY A 111 -6.40 -7.93 8.08
CA GLY A 111 -7.38 -9.01 8.05
C GLY A 111 -6.81 -10.35 8.52
N LEU A 112 -5.60 -10.67 8.07
CA LEU A 112 -4.90 -11.88 8.45
C LEU A 112 -4.61 -11.93 9.95
N ILE A 113 -4.13 -10.84 10.56
CA ILE A 113 -3.88 -10.80 12.00
C ILE A 113 -5.19 -10.95 12.78
N LEU A 114 -6.26 -10.27 12.34
CA LEU A 114 -7.58 -10.40 12.96
C LEU A 114 -8.11 -11.84 12.84
N PHE A 115 -7.91 -12.51 11.72
CA PHE A 115 -8.31 -13.91 11.54
C PHE A 115 -7.59 -14.82 12.55
N LEU A 116 -6.27 -14.68 12.69
CA LEU A 116 -5.50 -15.50 13.62
C LEU A 116 -5.93 -15.30 15.07
N VAL A 117 -6.24 -14.06 15.46
CA VAL A 117 -6.62 -13.73 16.84
C VAL A 117 -8.08 -14.10 17.12
N GLU A 118 -9.00 -13.62 16.30
CA GLU A 118 -10.45 -13.72 16.55
C GLU A 118 -11.02 -15.07 16.12
N ALA A 119 -10.59 -15.63 14.98
CA ALA A 119 -11.13 -16.91 14.49
C ALA A 119 -10.34 -18.12 15.02
N TRP A 120 -9.01 -18.05 15.05
CA TRP A 120 -8.16 -19.15 15.54
C TRP A 120 -7.81 -19.07 17.02
N GLY A 121 -8.18 -17.99 17.72
CA GLY A 121 -7.92 -17.83 19.16
C GLY A 121 -6.44 -17.69 19.51
N TRP A 122 -5.58 -17.32 18.57
CA TRP A 122 -4.15 -17.13 18.85
C TRP A 122 -3.92 -15.88 19.71
N SER A 123 -2.94 -15.94 20.59
CA SER A 123 -2.45 -14.73 21.25
C SER A 123 -1.84 -13.77 20.21
N VAL A 124 -1.93 -12.46 20.47
CA VAL A 124 -1.35 -11.43 19.59
C VAL A 124 0.13 -11.68 19.30
N LEU A 125 0.89 -12.15 20.30
CA LEU A 125 2.30 -12.50 20.15
C LEU A 125 2.50 -13.67 19.19
N LYS A 126 1.68 -14.74 19.32
CA LYS A 126 1.73 -15.91 18.44
C LYS A 126 1.36 -15.53 17.00
N ALA A 127 0.34 -14.68 16.82
CA ALA A 127 -0.04 -14.16 15.50
C ALA A 127 1.11 -13.35 14.86
N GLY A 128 1.76 -12.47 15.63
CA GLY A 128 2.93 -11.71 15.17
C GLY A 128 4.07 -12.62 14.70
N PHE A 129 4.41 -13.64 15.48
CA PHE A 129 5.42 -14.64 15.07
C PHE A 129 5.00 -15.48 13.88
N GLY A 130 3.71 -15.74 13.69
CA GLY A 130 3.20 -16.42 12.49
C GLY A 130 3.42 -15.61 11.21
N VAL A 131 3.28 -14.28 11.27
CA VAL A 131 3.47 -13.40 10.09
C VAL A 131 4.94 -13.07 9.83
N ALA A 132 5.78 -13.08 10.86
CA ALA A 132 7.19 -12.69 10.79
C ALA A 132 8.00 -13.39 9.68
N PRO A 133 7.84 -14.71 9.41
CA PRO A 133 8.49 -15.38 8.29
C PRO A 133 8.23 -14.69 6.94
N GLY A 134 7.01 -14.23 6.69
CA GLY A 134 6.67 -13.53 5.44
C GLY A 134 7.46 -12.23 5.28
N ALA A 135 7.55 -11.42 6.35
CA ALA A 135 8.35 -10.20 6.35
C ALA A 135 9.86 -10.48 6.16
N ALA A 136 10.38 -11.51 6.83
CA ALA A 136 11.77 -11.93 6.68
C ALA A 136 12.08 -12.40 5.25
N THR A 137 11.22 -13.22 4.66
CA THR A 137 11.35 -13.66 3.26
C THR A 137 11.35 -12.47 2.30
N ALA A 138 10.44 -11.52 2.49
CA ALA A 138 10.39 -10.32 1.65
C ALA A 138 11.68 -9.49 1.75
N ALA A 139 12.20 -9.28 2.97
CA ALA A 139 13.44 -8.55 3.22
C ALA A 139 14.67 -9.25 2.61
N LEU A 140 14.74 -10.58 2.69
CA LEU A 140 15.84 -11.38 2.13
C LEU A 140 15.83 -11.41 0.60
N LEU A 141 14.65 -11.38 -0.02
CA LEU A 141 14.51 -11.44 -1.48
C LEU A 141 14.59 -10.07 -2.16
N ALA A 142 14.26 -8.99 -1.46
CA ALA A 142 14.22 -7.64 -2.04
C ALA A 142 15.54 -7.23 -2.74
N PRO A 143 16.75 -7.45 -2.17
CA PRO A 143 18.00 -7.11 -2.87
C PRO A 143 18.21 -7.93 -4.15
N ARG A 144 17.84 -9.22 -4.13
CA ARG A 144 17.98 -10.11 -5.29
C ARG A 144 17.08 -9.68 -6.43
N PHE A 145 15.83 -9.32 -6.13
CA PHE A 145 14.92 -8.77 -7.13
C PHE A 145 15.32 -7.37 -7.59
N GLY A 146 15.94 -6.56 -6.72
CA GLY A 146 16.60 -5.30 -7.12
C GLY A 146 17.67 -5.51 -8.19
N ALA A 147 18.58 -6.47 -7.98
CA ALA A 147 19.60 -6.82 -8.97
C ALA A 147 18.99 -7.38 -10.27
N LEU A 148 17.93 -8.19 -10.16
CA LEU A 148 17.21 -8.71 -11.33
C LEU A 148 16.54 -7.58 -12.12
N ALA A 149 15.99 -6.58 -11.45
CA ALA A 149 15.38 -5.40 -12.08
C ALA A 149 16.39 -4.63 -12.94
N GLY A 150 17.64 -4.54 -12.48
CA GLY A 150 18.73 -3.96 -13.27
C GLY A 150 18.93 -4.66 -14.61
N LYS A 151 18.61 -5.96 -14.70
CA LYS A 151 18.73 -6.76 -15.94
C LYS A 151 17.48 -6.67 -16.81
N ILE A 152 16.31 -7.02 -16.26
CA ILE A 152 15.06 -7.20 -17.05
C ILE A 152 14.07 -6.01 -16.97
N GLY A 153 14.38 -4.99 -16.17
CA GLY A 153 13.49 -3.87 -15.86
C GLY A 153 12.50 -4.18 -14.72
N GLN A 154 11.84 -3.12 -14.25
CA GLN A 154 10.93 -3.15 -13.10
C GLN A 154 9.55 -3.69 -13.47
N ARG A 155 9.07 -3.35 -14.68
CA ARG A 155 7.77 -3.77 -15.21
C ARG A 155 7.48 -5.27 -15.07
N PRO A 156 8.32 -6.20 -15.56
CA PRO A 156 8.03 -7.63 -15.44
C PRO A 156 7.99 -8.11 -13.99
N LEU A 157 8.79 -7.51 -13.09
CA LEU A 157 8.79 -7.87 -11.68
C LEU A 157 7.49 -7.44 -10.99
N ILE A 158 7.03 -6.20 -11.23
CA ILE A 158 5.77 -5.70 -10.65
C ILE A 158 4.59 -6.52 -11.20
N ALA A 159 4.58 -6.84 -12.50
CA ALA A 159 3.53 -7.64 -13.11
C ALA A 159 3.44 -9.05 -12.50
N THR A 160 4.58 -9.74 -12.39
CA THR A 160 4.67 -11.07 -11.77
C THR A 160 4.33 -11.03 -10.29
N GLY A 161 4.78 -9.99 -9.57
CA GLY A 161 4.43 -9.78 -8.18
C GLY A 161 2.92 -9.61 -7.99
N GLY A 162 2.26 -8.83 -8.85
CA GLY A 162 0.80 -8.64 -8.77
C GLY A 162 0.03 -9.94 -9.03
N LEU A 163 0.50 -10.77 -9.96
CA LEU A 163 -0.07 -12.09 -10.23
C LEU A 163 0.14 -13.06 -9.07
N LEU A 164 1.33 -13.08 -8.47
CA LEU A 164 1.61 -13.88 -7.26
C LEU A 164 0.75 -13.43 -6.08
N PHE A 165 0.54 -12.12 -5.94
CA PHE A 165 -0.35 -11.58 -4.93
C PHE A 165 -1.79 -12.04 -5.15
N ALA A 166 -2.30 -11.94 -6.39
CA ALA A 166 -3.63 -12.44 -6.72
C ALA A 166 -3.76 -13.95 -6.52
N ALA A 167 -2.73 -14.72 -6.89
CA ALA A 167 -2.68 -16.16 -6.65
C ALA A 167 -2.74 -16.49 -5.14
N SER A 168 -2.13 -15.67 -4.28
CA SER A 168 -2.21 -15.85 -2.83
C SER A 168 -3.64 -15.68 -2.29
N GLY A 169 -4.40 -14.71 -2.83
CA GLY A 169 -5.81 -14.51 -2.51
C GLY A 169 -6.69 -15.65 -3.03
N LEU A 170 -6.48 -16.07 -4.28
CA LEU A 170 -7.20 -17.22 -4.87
C LEU A 170 -6.93 -18.52 -4.11
N TYR A 171 -5.67 -18.75 -3.70
CA TYR A 171 -5.31 -19.92 -2.91
C TYR A 171 -6.08 -19.95 -1.59
N ARG A 172 -6.16 -18.80 -0.89
CA ARG A 172 -6.97 -18.74 0.34
C ARG A 172 -8.45 -18.96 0.05
N LEU A 173 -9.03 -18.34 -0.96
CA LEU A 173 -10.44 -18.58 -1.32
C LEU A 173 -10.74 -20.05 -1.66
N ALA A 174 -9.76 -20.77 -2.25
CA ALA A 174 -9.96 -22.16 -2.67
C ALA A 174 -9.70 -23.20 -1.56
N PHE A 175 -8.81 -22.90 -0.62
CA PHE A 175 -8.32 -23.89 0.36
C PHE A 175 -8.55 -23.52 1.82
N LEU A 176 -9.01 -22.31 2.14
CA LEU A 176 -9.26 -21.90 3.53
C LEU A 176 -10.48 -22.66 4.08
N GLY A 177 -10.23 -23.77 4.76
CA GLY A 177 -11.23 -24.56 5.46
C GLY A 177 -11.42 -24.13 6.92
N THR A 178 -12.38 -24.76 7.60
CA THR A 178 -12.64 -24.57 9.04
C THR A 178 -11.62 -25.27 9.95
N GLU A 179 -10.83 -26.21 9.41
CA GLU A 179 -9.79 -26.90 10.16
C GLU A 179 -8.48 -26.09 10.16
N VAL A 180 -7.79 -26.06 11.30
CA VAL A 180 -6.57 -25.26 11.47
C VAL A 180 -5.35 -26.01 10.94
N ASN A 181 -4.91 -25.71 9.71
CA ASN A 181 -3.61 -26.16 9.21
C ASN A 181 -2.71 -24.97 8.85
N TYR A 182 -1.80 -24.62 9.76
CA TYR A 182 -0.86 -23.51 9.54
C TYR A 182 -0.01 -23.66 8.26
N VAL A 183 0.38 -24.87 7.87
CA VAL A 183 1.27 -25.06 6.72
C VAL A 183 0.51 -24.83 5.41
N VAL A 184 -0.65 -25.46 5.28
CA VAL A 184 -1.47 -25.41 4.06
C VAL A 184 -2.21 -24.07 3.98
N ASP A 185 -2.96 -23.70 5.01
CA ASP A 185 -3.88 -22.56 4.97
C ASP A 185 -3.15 -21.22 5.10
N PHE A 186 -1.92 -21.23 5.64
CA PHE A 186 -1.26 -20.01 6.07
C PHE A 186 0.15 -19.83 5.50
N ALA A 187 1.04 -20.81 5.61
CA ALA A 187 2.45 -20.65 5.22
C ALA A 187 2.62 -20.49 3.69
N ILE A 188 1.91 -21.28 2.88
CA ILE A 188 1.96 -21.21 1.42
C ILE A 188 1.47 -19.85 0.88
N PRO A 189 0.24 -19.38 1.20
CA PRO A 189 -0.22 -18.09 0.70
C PRO A 189 0.58 -16.93 1.30
N LEU A 190 1.07 -17.06 2.54
CA LEU A 190 1.99 -16.07 3.13
C LEU A 190 3.29 -15.98 2.31
N ALA A 191 3.87 -17.11 1.88
CA ALA A 191 5.06 -17.13 1.05
C ALA A 191 4.82 -16.44 -0.31
N PHE A 192 3.69 -16.70 -0.97
CA PHE A 192 3.34 -16.02 -2.23
C PHE A 192 3.21 -14.51 -2.04
N SER A 193 2.50 -14.09 -0.99
CA SER A 193 2.36 -12.66 -0.66
C SER A 193 3.72 -12.01 -0.31
N ALA A 194 4.60 -12.71 0.40
CA ALA A 194 5.94 -12.22 0.75
C ALA A 194 6.84 -12.02 -0.48
N VAL A 195 6.80 -12.95 -1.43
CA VAL A 195 7.51 -12.82 -2.70
C VAL A 195 6.92 -11.65 -3.52
N ALA A 196 5.60 -11.52 -3.56
CA ALA A 196 4.94 -10.39 -4.22
C ALA A 196 5.36 -9.03 -3.65
N VAL A 197 5.40 -8.90 -2.32
CA VAL A 197 5.89 -7.70 -1.61
C VAL A 197 7.32 -7.35 -2.04
N ALA A 198 8.22 -8.34 -2.10
CA ALA A 198 9.61 -8.13 -2.52
C ALA A 198 9.75 -7.76 -4.00
N LEU A 199 8.81 -8.19 -4.85
CA LEU A 199 8.75 -7.88 -6.27
C LEU A 199 8.10 -6.53 -6.57
N ILE A 200 7.18 -6.05 -5.74
CA ILE A 200 6.40 -4.84 -6.02
C ILE A 200 7.00 -3.62 -5.33
N PHE A 201 7.17 -3.62 -4.01
CA PHE A 201 7.52 -2.38 -3.29
C PHE A 201 8.83 -1.73 -3.76
N PRO A 202 9.96 -2.46 -3.84
CA PRO A 202 11.22 -1.86 -4.28
C PRO A 202 11.13 -1.42 -5.75
N GLN A 203 10.40 -2.18 -6.57
CA GLN A 203 10.36 -1.99 -8.02
C GLN A 203 9.44 -0.86 -8.44
N ALA A 204 8.27 -0.74 -7.81
CA ALA A 204 7.38 0.40 -8.00
C ALA A 204 8.06 1.69 -7.53
N THR A 205 8.73 1.67 -6.36
CA THR A 205 9.50 2.82 -5.87
C THR A 205 10.66 3.18 -6.82
N SER A 206 11.36 2.17 -7.34
CA SER A 206 12.45 2.37 -8.30
C SER A 206 11.94 2.94 -9.63
N ALA A 207 10.82 2.42 -10.15
CA ALA A 207 10.21 2.89 -11.40
C ALA A 207 9.72 4.34 -11.29
N THR A 208 9.07 4.70 -10.17
CA THR A 208 8.66 6.09 -9.94
C THR A 208 9.87 7.00 -9.77
N ALA A 209 10.92 6.57 -9.05
CA ALA A 209 12.13 7.36 -8.85
C ALA A 209 12.91 7.60 -10.15
N GLN A 210 13.02 6.59 -11.01
CA GLN A 210 13.74 6.72 -12.30
C GLN A 210 13.02 7.59 -13.32
N ALA A 211 11.71 7.78 -13.16
CA ALA A 211 10.94 8.68 -14.02
C ALA A 211 11.18 10.17 -13.68
N LEU A 212 11.70 10.48 -12.48
CA LEU A 212 11.78 11.85 -11.98
C LEU A 212 13.03 12.58 -12.46
N PRO A 213 12.91 13.87 -12.84
CA PRO A 213 14.05 14.78 -12.95
C PRO A 213 14.85 14.86 -11.65
N ALA A 214 16.17 15.03 -11.74
CA ALA A 214 17.07 14.99 -10.58
C ALA A 214 16.75 16.04 -9.51
N ASP A 215 16.27 17.21 -9.92
CA ASP A 215 15.80 18.33 -9.08
C ASP A 215 14.46 18.05 -8.39
N ARG A 216 13.66 17.09 -8.88
CA ARG A 216 12.31 16.78 -8.36
C ARG A 216 12.21 15.43 -7.63
N ILE A 217 13.32 14.71 -7.45
CA ILE A 217 13.35 13.39 -6.76
C ILE A 217 12.77 13.47 -5.34
N GLY A 218 13.09 14.53 -4.59
CA GLY A 218 12.61 14.70 -3.22
C GLY A 218 11.08 14.81 -3.14
N VAL A 219 10.50 15.69 -3.95
CA VAL A 219 9.04 15.93 -3.99
C VAL A 219 8.29 14.72 -4.56
N GLY A 220 8.81 14.10 -5.62
CA GLY A 220 8.19 12.89 -6.18
C GLY A 220 8.29 11.67 -5.27
N GLY A 221 9.39 11.54 -4.52
CA GLY A 221 9.56 10.52 -3.48
C GLY A 221 8.57 10.72 -2.33
N ALA A 222 8.42 11.94 -1.83
CA ALA A 222 7.44 12.30 -0.81
C ALA A 222 6.00 12.04 -1.28
N THR A 223 5.69 12.34 -2.55
CA THR A 223 4.39 12.04 -3.16
C THR A 223 4.13 10.53 -3.21
N THR A 224 5.10 9.75 -3.64
CA THR A 224 5.01 8.27 -3.68
C THR A 224 4.79 7.69 -2.29
N GLN A 225 5.49 8.23 -1.29
CA GLN A 225 5.32 7.87 0.11
C GLN A 225 3.91 8.21 0.61
N ALA A 226 3.40 9.40 0.32
CA ALA A 226 2.05 9.83 0.71
C ALA A 226 0.97 8.92 0.11
N ILE A 227 1.10 8.60 -1.19
CA ILE A 227 0.18 7.69 -1.89
C ILE A 227 0.20 6.30 -1.25
N ARG A 228 1.38 5.80 -0.87
CA ARG A 228 1.52 4.52 -0.17
C ARG A 228 0.77 4.52 1.16
N GLN A 229 0.96 5.56 1.97
CA GLN A 229 0.31 5.69 3.28
C GLN A 229 -1.21 5.83 3.15
N PHE A 230 -1.66 6.61 2.17
CA PHE A 230 -3.08 6.78 1.89
C PHE A 230 -3.73 5.48 1.39
N GLY A 231 -3.06 4.74 0.49
CA GLY A 231 -3.48 3.39 0.12
C GLY A 231 -3.58 2.48 1.35
N GLY A 232 -2.58 2.50 2.22
CA GLY A 232 -2.58 1.71 3.45
C GLY A 232 -3.73 2.05 4.40
N SER A 233 -4.04 3.33 4.63
CA SER A 233 -5.18 3.71 5.48
C SER A 233 -6.51 3.28 4.87
N MET A 234 -6.66 3.37 3.53
CA MET A 234 -7.81 2.82 2.80
C MET A 234 -7.90 1.28 2.92
N GLY A 235 -6.76 0.59 3.03
CA GLY A 235 -6.72 -0.85 3.27
C GLY A 235 -7.30 -1.24 4.62
N VAL A 236 -6.87 -0.59 5.70
CA VAL A 236 -7.43 -0.78 7.06
C VAL A 236 -8.94 -0.52 7.03
N ALA A 237 -9.31 0.58 6.39
CA ALA A 237 -10.66 1.05 6.22
C ALA A 237 -11.60 -0.01 5.61
N ILE A 238 -11.19 -0.58 4.47
CA ILE A 238 -11.95 -1.61 3.76
C ILE A 238 -12.04 -2.90 4.58
N THR A 239 -10.95 -3.31 5.25
CA THR A 239 -10.97 -4.49 6.12
C THR A 239 -11.95 -4.33 7.27
N ILE A 240 -11.97 -3.17 7.93
CA ILE A 240 -12.95 -2.86 8.97
C ILE A 240 -14.38 -2.87 8.40
N ALA A 241 -14.57 -2.41 7.17
CA ALA A 241 -15.87 -2.45 6.49
C ALA A 241 -16.43 -3.86 6.42
N PHE A 242 -15.61 -4.79 5.94
CA PHE A 242 -16.02 -6.16 5.69
C PHE A 242 -16.10 -6.99 6.98
N LEU A 243 -15.28 -6.69 7.98
CA LEU A 243 -15.28 -7.38 9.28
C LEU A 243 -16.23 -6.75 10.32
N SER A 244 -17.32 -6.11 9.87
CA SER A 244 -18.35 -5.55 10.76
C SER A 244 -18.89 -6.63 11.72
N LYS A 245 -19.29 -6.25 12.95
CA LYS A 245 -19.73 -7.17 14.03
C LYS A 245 -20.81 -8.17 13.62
N ASP A 246 -21.64 -7.84 12.63
CA ASP A 246 -22.68 -8.73 12.12
C ASP A 246 -22.13 -9.83 11.20
N ALA A 247 -21.03 -9.59 10.49
CA ALA A 247 -20.37 -10.58 9.63
C ALA A 247 -19.66 -11.67 10.44
N LEU A 248 -19.01 -11.28 11.55
CA LEU A 248 -18.30 -12.22 12.44
C LEU A 248 -19.24 -13.09 13.30
N ARG A 249 -20.53 -12.73 13.41
CA ARG A 249 -21.51 -13.46 14.22
C ARG A 249 -22.15 -14.64 13.52
N ASN A 250 -22.23 -14.61 12.19
CA ASN A 250 -22.93 -15.64 11.41
C ASN A 250 -21.97 -16.73 10.88
N ASP A 251 -20.79 -16.34 10.40
CA ASP A 251 -19.73 -17.27 9.98
C ASP A 251 -18.37 -16.55 9.98
N SER A 252 -17.54 -16.86 10.98
CA SER A 252 -16.24 -16.24 11.19
C SER A 252 -15.26 -16.46 10.03
N VAL A 253 -15.49 -17.43 9.13
CA VAL A 253 -14.60 -17.70 7.99
C VAL A 253 -15.09 -16.95 6.75
N ALA A 254 -16.38 -17.01 6.44
CA ALA A 254 -16.96 -16.32 5.27
C ALA A 254 -16.81 -14.79 5.32
N GLY A 255 -16.73 -14.20 6.53
CA GLY A 255 -16.44 -12.77 6.71
C GLY A 255 -15.08 -12.35 6.14
N PHE A 256 -14.10 -13.26 6.08
CA PHE A 256 -12.75 -12.97 5.60
C PHE A 256 -12.59 -13.18 4.08
N ASP A 257 -13.53 -13.84 3.40
CA ASP A 257 -13.48 -14.04 1.94
C ASP A 257 -13.42 -12.73 1.17
N HIS A 258 -14.11 -11.70 1.67
CA HIS A 258 -14.07 -10.35 1.10
C HIS A 258 -12.64 -9.77 1.09
N ILE A 259 -11.83 -10.08 2.10
CA ILE A 259 -10.43 -9.63 2.18
C ILE A 259 -9.59 -10.35 1.13
N TRP A 260 -9.82 -11.64 0.93
CA TRP A 260 -9.12 -12.39 -0.10
C TRP A 260 -9.53 -11.94 -1.51
N ILE A 261 -10.79 -11.57 -1.72
CA ILE A 261 -11.24 -10.92 -2.96
C ILE A 261 -10.52 -9.59 -3.18
N VAL A 262 -10.36 -8.76 -2.14
CA VAL A 262 -9.56 -7.52 -2.21
C VAL A 262 -8.12 -7.81 -2.62
N VAL A 263 -7.51 -8.89 -2.11
CA VAL A 263 -6.17 -9.33 -2.52
C VAL A 263 -6.11 -9.72 -3.99
N VAL A 264 -7.10 -10.49 -4.47
CA VAL A 264 -7.19 -10.90 -5.88
C VAL A 264 -7.32 -9.69 -6.79
N VAL A 265 -8.33 -8.85 -6.52
CA VAL A 265 -8.62 -7.65 -7.31
C VAL A 265 -7.43 -6.69 -7.26
N GLY A 266 -6.86 -6.47 -6.08
CA GLY A 266 -5.68 -5.64 -5.87
C GLY A 266 -4.46 -6.10 -6.63
N GLY A 267 -4.19 -7.41 -6.62
CA GLY A 267 -3.12 -8.04 -7.39
C GLY A 267 -3.31 -7.86 -8.89
N VAL A 268 -4.51 -8.15 -9.39
CA VAL A 268 -4.86 -7.99 -10.82
C VAL A 268 -4.74 -6.53 -11.26
N ILE A 269 -5.31 -5.58 -10.51
CA ILE A 269 -5.22 -4.14 -10.81
C ILE A 269 -3.77 -3.67 -10.80
N THR A 270 -2.97 -4.12 -9.84
CA THR A 270 -1.52 -3.81 -9.77
C THR A 270 -0.80 -4.35 -11.02
N THR A 271 -1.10 -5.58 -11.43
CA THR A 271 -0.57 -6.15 -12.68
C THR A 271 -0.99 -5.31 -13.88
N LEU A 272 -2.27 -4.96 -14.02
CA LEU A 272 -2.77 -4.14 -15.14
C LEU A 272 -2.08 -2.78 -15.20
N PHE A 273 -1.93 -2.07 -14.08
CA PHE A 273 -1.21 -0.80 -14.05
C PHE A 273 0.27 -0.96 -14.39
N SER A 274 0.92 -2.04 -13.94
CA SER A 274 2.32 -2.28 -14.28
C SER A 274 2.54 -2.57 -15.77
N LEU A 275 1.56 -3.15 -16.47
CA LEU A 275 1.64 -3.35 -17.92
C LEU A 275 1.64 -2.02 -18.70
N LEU A 276 1.18 -0.94 -18.08
CA LEU A 276 1.18 0.41 -18.65
C LEU A 276 2.51 1.14 -18.45
N LEU A 277 3.43 0.62 -17.65
CA LEU A 277 4.80 1.12 -17.55
C LEU A 277 5.57 0.92 -18.87
N GLN A 278 6.54 1.79 -19.13
CA GLN A 278 7.44 1.64 -20.27
C GLN A 278 8.20 0.31 -20.18
N ARG A 279 8.45 -0.29 -21.34
CA ARG A 279 9.35 -1.45 -21.43
C ARG A 279 10.77 -0.91 -21.40
N LYS A 280 11.66 -1.60 -20.69
CA LYS A 280 13.10 -1.34 -20.78
C LYS A 280 13.52 -1.46 -22.24
N ALA A 281 14.07 -0.39 -22.81
CA ALA A 281 14.69 -0.45 -24.13
C ALA A 281 15.83 -1.48 -24.08
N ARG A 282 15.85 -2.40 -25.06
CA ARG A 282 16.91 -3.41 -25.17
C ARG A 282 18.22 -2.75 -25.58
#